data_AF-A0A2S5V6A2-F1
#
_entry.id   AF-A0A2S5V6A2-F1
#
_cell.length_a   1.000
_cell.length_b   1.000
_cell.length_c   1.000
_cell.angle_alpha   90.00
_cell.angle_beta   90.00
_cell.angle_gamma   90.00
#
_symmetry.space_group_name_H-M   'P 1'
#
loop_
_entity.id
_entity.type
_entity.pdbx_description
1 polymer ?
#
loop_
_entity_poly.entity_id
_entity_poly.type
_entity_poly.pdbx_seq_one_letter_code
_entity_poly.pdbx_strand_id
1 'polypeptide(L)'
;MSYVGTSLGACDLLTKAAYAAMGITLPRGVSAQAAMGTPTSNPQPGDLVVWPGEHIGIYAGGGMVIDDPGYGGRSVEYRSISWGSPYYVTLR
;
A
#
# COMPACT_ATOMS: atom_id res chain seq x y z
N MET A 1 -0.90 8.70 13.53
CA MET A 1 0.55 8.65 13.25
C MET A 1 0.76 9.01 11.79
N SER A 2 1.69 9.92 11.47
CA SER A 2 2.11 10.13 10.08
C SER A 2 3.34 9.27 9.82
N TYR A 3 3.33 8.50 8.73
CA TYR A 3 4.49 7.73 8.28
C TYR A 3 5.35 8.49 7.26
N VAL A 4 4.81 9.58 6.69
CA VAL A 4 5.46 10.36 5.64
C VAL A 4 6.84 10.84 6.08
N GLY A 5 7.85 10.64 5.23
CA GLY A 5 9.24 10.99 5.51
C GLY A 5 9.99 9.98 6.39
N THR A 6 9.35 8.87 6.77
CA THR A 6 10.00 7.72 7.45
C THR A 6 10.18 6.59 6.45
N SER A 7 11.32 5.89 6.46
CA SER A 7 11.46 4.62 5.75
C SER A 7 11.24 3.47 6.72
N LEU A 8 10.37 2.55 6.35
CA LEU A 8 10.14 1.28 7.03
C LEU A 8 10.97 0.15 6.38
N GLY A 9 11.70 0.44 5.31
CA GLY A 9 12.63 -0.45 4.64
C GLY A 9 11.96 -1.45 3.68
N ALA A 10 10.63 -1.48 3.59
CA ALA A 10 9.88 -2.25 2.60
C ALA A 10 8.45 -1.72 2.46
N CYS A 11 7.90 -1.79 1.25
CA CYS A 11 6.54 -1.34 0.93
C CYS A 11 5.46 -2.09 1.74
N ASP A 12 5.66 -3.40 1.96
CA ASP A 12 4.74 -4.25 2.71
C ASP A 12 4.74 -3.97 4.23
N LEU A 13 5.79 -3.33 4.75
CA LEU A 13 5.87 -2.93 6.15
C LEU A 13 5.04 -1.67 6.43
N LEU A 14 4.91 -0.75 5.46
CA LEU A 14 4.02 0.40 5.56
C LEU A 14 2.56 -0.03 5.69
N THR A 15 2.08 -0.81 4.73
CA THR A 15 0.70 -1.31 4.71
C THR A 15 0.41 -2.12 5.97
N LYS A 16 1.33 -3.00 6.38
CA LYS A 16 1.20 -3.75 7.63
C LYS A 16 1.08 -2.85 8.86
N ALA A 17 1.92 -1.82 8.99
CA ALA A 17 1.87 -0.90 10.11
C ALA A 17 0.57 -0.06 10.14
N ALA A 18 0.15 0.44 8.98
CA ALA A 18 -1.06 1.24 8.85
C ALA A 18 -2.33 0.43 9.17
N TYR A 19 -2.42 -0.80 8.66
CA TYR A 19 -3.55 -1.69 8.93
C TYR A 19 -3.56 -2.19 10.38
N ALA A 20 -2.39 -2.43 10.98
CA ALA A 20 -2.30 -2.81 12.40
C ALA A 20 -2.84 -1.70 13.32
N ALA A 21 -2.65 -0.43 12.96
CA ALA A 21 -3.23 0.69 13.71
C ALA A 21 -4.79 0.71 13.66
N MET A 22 -5.40 -0.01 12.72
CA MET A 22 -6.84 -0.21 12.60
C MET A 22 -7.29 -1.59 13.10
N GLY A 23 -6.41 -2.35 13.76
CA GLY A 23 -6.71 -3.67 14.30
C GLY A 23 -6.67 -4.82 13.27
N ILE A 24 -6.23 -4.57 12.03
CA ILE A 24 -6.10 -5.59 10.99
C ILE A 24 -4.66 -6.08 10.91
N THR A 25 -4.44 -7.37 11.13
CA THR A 25 -3.10 -7.97 11.04
C THR A 25 -2.85 -8.44 9.62
N LEU A 26 -1.86 -7.84 8.95
CA LEU A 26 -1.40 -8.25 7.63
C LEU A 26 -0.12 -9.12 7.71
N PRO A 27 -0.01 -10.17 6.86
CA PRO A 27 1.23 -10.94 6.70
C PRO A 27 2.33 -10.11 6.02
N ARG A 28 3.55 -10.64 5.97
CA ARG A 28 4.62 -10.10 5.13
C ARG A 28 4.42 -10.54 3.67
N GLY A 29 4.82 -9.69 2.73
CA GLY A 29 4.81 -9.95 1.29
C GLY A 29 3.58 -9.40 0.56
N VAL A 30 3.82 -8.78 -0.60
CA VAL A 30 2.79 -8.14 -1.44
C VAL A 30 1.61 -9.08 -1.74
N SER A 31 1.90 -10.27 -2.28
CA SER A 31 0.85 -11.22 -2.66
C SER A 31 0.05 -11.74 -1.46
N ALA A 32 0.71 -11.95 -0.32
CA ALA A 32 0.05 -12.43 0.89
C ALA A 32 -0.89 -11.37 1.47
N GLN A 33 -0.51 -10.08 1.43
CA GLN A 33 -1.40 -9.00 1.85
C GLN A 33 -2.57 -8.79 0.89
N ALA A 34 -2.31 -8.85 -0.43
CA ALA A 34 -3.37 -8.77 -1.42
C ALA A 34 -4.40 -9.90 -1.28
N ALA A 35 -3.97 -11.10 -0.90
CA ALA A 35 -4.84 -12.25 -0.65
C ALA A 35 -5.73 -12.12 0.60
N MET A 36 -5.48 -11.14 1.48
CA MET A 36 -6.31 -10.90 2.67
C MET A 36 -7.63 -10.17 2.35
N GLY A 37 -7.76 -9.58 1.16
CA GLY A 37 -8.94 -8.82 0.77
C GLY A 37 -9.55 -9.32 -0.54
N THR A 38 -10.49 -8.53 -1.06
CA THR A 38 -11.18 -8.81 -2.33
C THR A 38 -10.78 -7.76 -3.38
N PRO A 39 -10.51 -8.14 -4.63
CA PRO A 39 -10.28 -7.18 -5.71
C PRO A 39 -11.47 -6.23 -5.90
N THR A 40 -11.21 -4.95 -6.17
CA THR A 40 -12.24 -3.94 -6.41
C THR A 40 -11.91 -3.08 -7.63
N SER A 41 -12.95 -2.65 -8.36
CA SER A 41 -12.85 -1.66 -9.44
C SER A 41 -13.24 -0.25 -8.98
N ASN A 42 -13.71 -0.09 -7.74
CA ASN A 42 -14.11 1.19 -7.15
C ASN A 42 -13.34 1.45 -5.85
N PRO A 43 -12.03 1.72 -5.93
CA PRO A 43 -11.19 1.87 -4.74
C PRO A 43 -11.58 3.12 -3.94
N GLN A 44 -11.53 2.99 -2.61
CA GLN A 44 -11.71 4.08 -1.66
C GLN A 44 -10.41 4.35 -0.91
N PRO A 45 -10.16 5.58 -0.44
CA PRO A 45 -8.99 5.88 0.38
C PRO A 45 -8.87 4.88 1.54
N GLY A 46 -7.72 4.23 1.65
CA GLY A 46 -7.47 3.13 2.58
C GLY A 46 -7.36 1.75 1.92
N ASP A 47 -7.93 1.54 0.74
CA ASP A 47 -7.78 0.29 -0.02
C ASP A 47 -6.31 0.07 -0.43
N LEU A 48 -5.91 -1.19 -0.64
CA LEU A 48 -4.56 -1.49 -1.10
C LEU A 48 -4.44 -1.23 -2.60
N VAL A 49 -3.31 -0.64 -3.02
CA VAL A 49 -2.88 -0.57 -4.42
C VAL A 49 -1.78 -1.61 -4.60
N VAL A 50 -1.98 -2.58 -5.49
CA VAL A 50 -1.12 -3.76 -5.62
C VAL A 50 -0.52 -3.82 -7.02
N TRP A 51 0.80 -3.75 -7.10
CA TRP A 51 1.57 -4.14 -8.28
C TRP A 51 2.01 -5.60 -8.07
N PRO A 52 1.43 -6.56 -8.83
CA PRO A 52 1.56 -7.99 -8.54
C PRO A 52 3.01 -8.44 -8.37
N GLY A 53 3.34 -8.97 -7.18
CA GLY A 53 4.67 -9.51 -6.89
C GLY A 53 5.79 -8.49 -6.68
N GLU A 54 5.53 -7.20 -6.91
CA GLU A 54 6.57 -6.16 -6.93
C GLU A 54 6.38 -5.10 -5.84
N HIS A 55 5.17 -4.52 -5.74
CA HIS A 55 4.95 -3.36 -4.88
C HIS A 55 3.55 -3.31 -4.29
N ILE A 56 3.42 -2.67 -3.12
CA ILE A 56 2.13 -2.42 -2.49
C ILE A 56 2.11 -1.07 -1.79
N GLY A 57 0.97 -0.42 -1.80
CA GLY A 57 0.73 0.83 -1.08
C GLY A 57 -0.72 0.97 -0.67
N ILE A 58 -1.08 2.14 -0.15
CA ILE A 58 -2.43 2.46 0.30
C ILE A 58 -2.99 3.56 -0.62
N TYR A 59 -4.18 3.33 -1.16
CA TYR A 59 -4.84 4.29 -2.01
C TYR A 59 -5.19 5.53 -1.20
N ALA A 60 -4.79 6.70 -1.69
CA ALA A 60 -5.01 7.99 -1.03
C ALA A 60 -6.17 8.78 -1.67
N GLY A 61 -6.82 8.23 -2.70
CA GLY A 61 -7.83 8.95 -3.50
C GLY A 61 -7.22 9.73 -4.65
N GLY A 62 -8.04 10.16 -5.62
CA GLY A 62 -7.62 11.03 -6.71
C GLY A 62 -6.48 10.46 -7.59
N GLY A 63 -6.37 9.14 -7.71
CA GLY A 63 -5.27 8.51 -8.45
C GLY A 63 -3.91 8.53 -7.74
N MET A 64 -3.90 8.79 -6.43
CA MET A 64 -2.70 8.85 -5.60
C MET A 64 -2.57 7.62 -4.70
N VAL A 65 -1.33 7.24 -4.41
CA VAL A 65 -0.94 6.20 -3.46
C VAL A 65 -0.02 6.81 -2.41
N ILE A 66 -0.14 6.35 -1.16
CA ILE A 66 0.93 6.47 -0.17
C ILE A 66 1.66 5.13 -0.07
N ASP A 67 2.96 5.15 -0.31
CA ASP A 67 3.81 3.96 -0.35
C ASP A 67 5.20 4.25 0.23
N ASP A 68 5.91 3.21 0.65
CA ASP A 68 7.35 3.26 0.91
C ASP A 68 8.06 2.64 -0.30
N PRO A 69 8.66 3.44 -1.20
CA PRO A 69 9.30 2.92 -2.40
C PRO A 69 10.45 1.97 -2.09
N GLY A 70 11.12 2.12 -0.94
CA GLY A 70 12.20 1.22 -0.51
C GLY A 70 13.50 1.31 -1.34
N TYR A 71 13.61 2.26 -2.28
CA TYR A 71 14.81 2.45 -3.11
C TYR A 71 15.22 3.93 -3.21
N GLY A 72 16.50 4.17 -3.53
CA GLY A 72 17.03 5.51 -3.84
C GLY A 72 17.04 6.49 -2.67
N GLY A 73 17.05 6.00 -1.42
CA GLY A 73 16.94 6.84 -0.22
C GLY A 73 15.55 7.46 -0.01
N ARG A 74 14.56 7.02 -0.79
CA ARG A 74 13.18 7.47 -0.65
C ARG A 74 12.55 6.86 0.59
N SER A 75 11.63 7.61 1.16
CA SER A 75 10.87 7.23 2.34
C SER A 75 9.39 7.27 1.98
N VAL A 76 8.52 6.95 2.94
CA VAL A 76 7.08 7.02 2.73
C VAL A 76 6.68 8.38 2.18
N GLU A 77 5.99 8.37 1.04
CA GLU A 77 5.57 9.58 0.33
C GLU A 77 4.29 9.34 -0.46
N TYR A 78 3.66 10.43 -0.91
CA TYR A 78 2.53 10.36 -1.83
C TYR A 78 3.02 10.39 -3.27
N ARG A 79 2.54 9.46 -4.10
CA ARG A 79 2.89 9.39 -5.53
C ARG A 79 1.64 9.20 -6.39
N SER A 80 1.73 9.64 -7.64
CA SER A 80 0.76 9.28 -8.67
C SER A 80 0.82 7.77 -8.94
N ILE A 81 -0.33 7.14 -9.19
CA ILE A 81 -0.47 5.72 -9.58
C ILE A 81 -0.20 5.51 -11.08
N SER A 82 0.17 6.55 -11.83
CA SER A 82 0.38 6.52 -13.28
C SER A 82 1.58 5.69 -13.78
N TRP A 83 2.01 4.66 -13.06
CA TRP A 83 3.12 3.78 -13.39
C TRP A 83 2.74 2.31 -13.17
N GLY A 84 3.26 1.43 -14.04
CA GLY A 84 2.92 0.02 -14.03
C GLY A 84 1.43 -0.26 -14.28
N SER A 85 0.99 -1.44 -13.86
CA SER A 85 -0.38 -1.92 -14.04
C SER A 85 -0.94 -2.46 -12.72
N PRO A 86 -1.27 -1.57 -11.76
CA PRO A 86 -1.78 -2.00 -10.46
C PRO A 86 -3.24 -2.43 -10.54
N TYR A 87 -3.66 -3.21 -9.56
CA TYR A 87 -5.06 -3.45 -9.22
C TYR A 87 -5.32 -3.05 -7.77
N TYR A 88 -6.60 -2.97 -7.39
CA TYR A 88 -6.99 -2.54 -6.05
C TYR A 88 -7.61 -3.69 -5.26
N VAL A 89 -7.36 -3.71 -3.95
CA VAL A 89 -7.91 -4.69 -3.01
C VAL A 89 -8.54 -3.98 -1.82
N THR A 90 -9.76 -4.35 -1.48
CA THR A 90 -10.50 -3.87 -0.30
C THR A 90 -10.48 -4.91 0.83
N LEU A 91 -10.29 -4.46 2.07
CA LEU A 91 -10.30 -5.29 3.29
C LEU A 91 -11.41 -4.95 4.29
N ARG A 92 -12.34 -4.06 3.89
CA ARG A 92 -13.55 -3.73 4.66
C ARG A 92 -14.71 -4.67 4.32
#